data_AF-A0A957V8K4-F1
#
_entry.id   AF-A0A957V8K4-F1
#
_cell.length_a   1.000
_cell.length_b   1.000
_cell.length_c   1.000
_cell.angle_alpha   90.00
_cell.angle_beta   90.00
_cell.angle_gamma   90.00
#
_symmetry.space_group_name_H-M   'P 1'
#
loop_
_entity.id
_entity.type
_entity.pdbx_description
1 polymer ?
#
loop_
_entity_poly.entity_id
_entity_poly.type
_entity_poly.pdbx_seq_one_letter_code
_entity_poly.pdbx_strand_id
1 'polypeptide(L)'
;EAGDSDTYQFEVTSAGASVTVQAGADDGADLTVAAGTQPDAETWYEYSFGDEPASLQFVAPQAGTYYLKITTDTDSGATYTVLAEQGETASTLPVNEPVAGFVAEAGQVGYLLEMTEPDQFVVVVLAGPEDQDLDLTLARYEDGEQTAS
;
A
#
# COMPACT_ATOMS: atom_id res chain seq x y z
N GLU A 1 1.56 22.13 -16.37
CA GLU A 1 1.60 22.81 -15.06
C GLU A 1 1.69 21.71 -14.02
N ALA A 2 2.36 21.92 -12.89
CA ALA A 2 2.37 20.90 -11.85
C ALA A 2 0.97 20.90 -11.24
N GLY A 3 0.27 19.76 -11.28
CA GLY A 3 -0.98 19.59 -10.57
C GLY A 3 -0.80 19.96 -9.10
N ASP A 4 -1.83 20.56 -8.51
CA ASP A 4 -1.78 20.91 -7.09
C ASP A 4 -1.67 19.63 -6.25
N SER A 5 -0.88 19.69 -5.18
CA SER A 5 -0.62 18.52 -4.33
C SER A 5 -0.62 18.89 -2.86
N ASP A 6 -1.30 18.08 -2.07
CA ASP A 6 -1.28 18.18 -0.62
C ASP A 6 -0.52 17.00 -0.01
N THR A 7 0.29 17.29 1.01
CA THR A 7 1.06 16.28 1.74
C THR A 7 0.64 16.24 3.21
N TYR A 8 0.33 15.04 3.69
CA TYR A 8 -0.01 14.72 5.06
C TYR A 8 1.02 13.77 5.67
N GLN A 9 1.00 13.66 6.99
CA GLN A 9 1.73 12.62 7.72
C GLN A 9 0.80 11.86 8.66
N PHE A 10 1.07 10.57 8.84
CA PHE A 10 0.38 9.73 9.81
C PHE A 10 1.37 8.77 10.47
N GLU A 11 1.02 8.31 11.67
CA GLU A 11 1.86 7.40 12.45
C GLU A 11 1.36 5.96 12.30
N VAL A 12 2.28 5.05 11.98
CA VAL A 12 2.04 3.61 12.05
C VAL A 12 2.76 3.05 13.28
N THR A 13 2.01 2.40 14.15
CA THR A 13 2.49 2.01 15.48
C THR A 13 3.27 0.71 15.51
N SER A 14 3.23 -0.11 14.45
CA SER A 14 3.88 -1.42 14.43
C SER A 14 4.32 -1.81 13.01
N ALA A 15 5.50 -2.42 12.92
CA ALA A 15 5.90 -3.11 11.69
C ALA A 15 4.89 -4.23 11.38
N GLY A 16 4.59 -4.40 10.09
CA GLY A 16 3.59 -5.32 9.60
C GLY A 16 2.14 -4.82 9.75
N ALA A 17 1.88 -3.65 10.34
CA ALA A 17 0.51 -3.12 10.38
C ALA A 17 -0.04 -2.93 8.96
N SER A 18 -1.26 -3.42 8.73
CA SER A 18 -2.00 -3.06 7.52
C SER A 18 -2.40 -1.59 7.58
N VAL A 19 -2.26 -0.89 6.47
CA VAL A 19 -2.69 0.50 6.31
C VAL A 19 -3.64 0.55 5.14
N THR A 20 -4.78 1.20 5.33
CA THR A 20 -5.73 1.52 4.27
C THR A 20 -5.90 3.03 4.22
N VAL A 21 -5.77 3.61 3.04
CA VAL A 21 -6.04 5.01 2.77
C VAL A 21 -7.16 5.09 1.75
N GLN A 22 -8.26 5.72 2.15
CA GLN A 22 -9.39 6.01 1.28
C GLN A 22 -9.39 7.50 0.98
N ALA A 23 -9.41 7.87 -0.29
CA ALA A 23 -9.58 9.26 -0.71
C ALA A 23 -10.56 9.36 -1.87
N GLY A 24 -11.38 10.40 -1.87
CA GLY A 24 -12.34 10.65 -2.95
C GLY A 24 -12.55 12.15 -3.14
N ALA A 25 -12.74 12.54 -4.40
CA ALA A 25 -13.06 13.92 -4.75
C ALA A 25 -14.58 14.14 -4.67
N ASP A 26 -14.99 15.22 -4.00
CA ASP A 26 -16.40 15.59 -3.83
C ASP A 26 -17.03 16.10 -5.14
N ASP A 27 -16.21 16.54 -6.08
CA ASP A 27 -16.58 17.09 -7.39
C ASP A 27 -16.34 16.10 -8.55
N GLY A 28 -15.97 14.86 -8.25
CA GLY A 28 -15.70 13.81 -9.23
C GLY A 28 -14.40 14.04 -10.02
N ALA A 29 -13.47 14.81 -9.48
CA ALA A 29 -12.13 14.95 -10.05
C ALA A 29 -11.30 13.67 -9.83
N ASP A 30 -10.40 13.41 -10.76
CA ASP A 30 -9.47 12.30 -10.64
C ASP A 30 -8.38 12.63 -9.61
N LEU A 31 -8.00 11.63 -8.80
CA LEU A 31 -6.97 11.77 -7.77
C LEU A 31 -5.92 10.68 -7.91
N THR A 32 -4.66 11.06 -7.64
CA THR A 32 -3.58 10.12 -7.32
C THR A 32 -3.32 10.19 -5.82
N VAL A 33 -3.35 9.02 -5.17
CA VAL A 33 -3.07 8.85 -3.75
C VAL A 33 -1.77 8.07 -3.63
N ALA A 34 -0.73 8.65 -3.03
CA ALA A 34 0.57 8.01 -2.90
C ALA A 34 1.09 8.07 -1.46
N ALA A 35 1.72 7.01 -0.99
CA ALA A 35 2.29 6.93 0.34
C ALA A 35 3.74 6.42 0.33
N GLY A 36 4.52 6.85 1.31
CA GLY A 36 5.90 6.41 1.50
C GLY A 36 6.46 6.79 2.87
N THR A 37 7.68 6.34 3.17
CA THR A 37 8.38 6.62 4.43
C THR A 37 9.18 7.94 4.41
N GLN A 38 9.25 8.60 3.25
CA GLN A 38 9.86 9.90 3.06
C GLN A 38 8.85 10.88 2.46
N PRO A 39 9.00 12.19 2.68
CA PRO A 39 8.23 13.19 1.95
C PRO A 39 8.33 12.96 0.44
N ASP A 40 7.21 13.13 -0.27
CA ASP A 40 7.07 12.97 -1.72
C ASP A 40 7.37 11.57 -2.28
N ALA A 41 7.69 10.57 -1.44
CA ALA A 41 7.87 9.20 -1.88
C ALA A 41 6.53 8.57 -2.29
N GLU A 42 6.54 7.91 -3.45
CA GLU A 42 5.37 7.25 -4.05
C GLU A 42 5.58 5.73 -4.07
N THR A 43 5.99 5.17 -2.93
CA THR A 43 6.28 3.75 -2.77
C THR A 43 5.03 2.90 -3.03
N TRP A 44 3.90 3.32 -2.47
CA TRP A 44 2.59 2.76 -2.76
C TRP A 44 1.73 3.86 -3.36
N TYR A 45 0.95 3.53 -4.39
CA TYR A 45 0.04 4.50 -4.99
C TYR A 45 -1.21 3.82 -5.53
N GLU A 46 -2.29 4.59 -5.60
CA GLU A 46 -3.55 4.21 -6.23
C GLU A 46 -4.16 5.44 -6.93
N TYR A 47 -4.97 5.19 -7.95
CA TYR A 47 -5.66 6.24 -8.70
C TYR A 47 -7.18 6.09 -8.60
N SER A 48 -7.89 7.20 -8.43
CA SER A 48 -9.34 7.27 -8.54
C SER A 48 -9.76 7.97 -9.82
N PHE A 49 -10.79 7.43 -10.48
CA PHE A 49 -11.43 8.04 -11.62
C PHE A 49 -12.85 8.48 -11.26
N GLY A 50 -13.18 9.74 -11.50
CA GLY A 50 -14.52 10.27 -11.26
C GLY A 50 -14.94 10.20 -9.79
N ASP A 51 -16.17 9.76 -9.56
CA ASP A 51 -16.78 9.66 -8.22
C ASP A 51 -16.35 8.41 -7.43
N GLU A 52 -15.50 7.53 -7.99
CA GLU A 52 -15.06 6.31 -7.33
C GLU A 52 -13.82 6.58 -6.46
N PRO A 53 -13.87 6.37 -5.13
CA PRO A 53 -12.75 6.69 -4.26
C PRO A 53 -11.55 5.75 -4.50
N ALA A 54 -10.34 6.30 -4.41
CA ALA A 54 -9.11 5.53 -4.38
C ALA A 54 -9.03 4.79 -3.04
N SER A 55 -8.64 3.52 -3.09
CA SER A 55 -8.46 2.67 -1.91
C SER A 55 -7.06 2.08 -1.90
N LEU A 56 -6.08 2.89 -1.51
CA LEU A 56 -4.69 2.46 -1.37
C LEU A 56 -4.53 1.59 -0.12
N GLN A 57 -3.97 0.40 -0.26
CA GLN A 57 -3.69 -0.48 0.87
C GLN A 57 -2.27 -1.03 0.80
N PHE A 58 -1.58 -1.10 1.94
CA PHE A 58 -0.25 -1.69 2.04
C PHE A 58 0.03 -2.27 3.43
N VAL A 59 1.09 -3.07 3.55
CA VAL A 59 1.63 -3.53 4.83
C VAL A 59 2.86 -2.71 5.15
N ALA A 60 2.83 -1.99 6.27
CA ALA A 60 3.92 -1.14 6.71
C ALA A 60 5.17 -1.97 7.02
N PRO A 61 6.31 -1.81 6.32
CA PRO A 61 7.52 -2.59 6.59
C PRO A 61 8.13 -2.27 7.96
N GLN A 62 7.86 -1.06 8.49
CA GLN A 62 8.32 -0.62 9.81
C GLN A 62 7.29 0.28 10.50
N ALA A 63 7.39 0.38 11.83
CA ALA A 63 6.68 1.43 12.58
C ALA A 63 7.33 2.80 12.32
N GLY A 64 6.55 3.87 12.41
CA GLY A 64 7.04 5.25 12.29
C GLY A 64 6.10 6.15 11.51
N THR A 65 6.61 7.32 11.16
CA THR A 65 5.90 8.33 10.36
C THR A 65 5.89 7.92 8.88
N TYR A 66 4.71 7.96 8.28
CA TYR A 66 4.50 7.82 6.85
C TYR A 66 3.97 9.15 6.30
N TYR A 67 4.29 9.41 5.04
CA TYR A 67 3.83 10.58 4.30
C TYR A 67 2.83 10.15 3.25
N LEU A 68 1.74 10.90 3.15
CA LEU A 68 0.66 10.69 2.17
C LEU A 68 0.62 11.93 1.27
N LYS A 69 0.69 11.72 -0.05
CA LYS A 69 0.53 12.75 -1.06
C LYS A 69 -0.77 12.53 -1.83
N ILE A 70 -1.59 13.56 -1.93
CA ILE A 70 -2.78 13.60 -2.77
C ILE A 70 -2.47 14.56 -3.92
N THR A 71 -2.73 14.15 -5.15
CA THR A 71 -2.51 14.98 -6.35
C THR A 71 -3.70 14.87 -7.27
N THR A 72 -4.04 15.96 -7.95
CA THR A 72 -5.02 15.97 -9.04
C THR A 72 -4.41 16.58 -10.29
N ASP A 73 -4.86 16.14 -11.46
CA ASP A 73 -4.49 16.71 -12.75
C ASP A 73 -5.47 17.78 -13.24
N THR A 74 -6.50 18.09 -12.45
CA THR A 74 -7.49 19.11 -12.77
C THR A 74 -6.94 20.51 -12.51
N ASP A 75 -6.96 21.38 -13.53
CA ASP A 75 -6.40 22.75 -13.47
C ASP A 75 -7.01 23.64 -12.37
N SER A 76 -8.24 23.36 -11.94
CA SER A 76 -8.91 24.09 -10.85
C SER A 76 -8.62 23.55 -9.45
N GLY A 77 -7.83 22.48 -9.33
CA GLY A 77 -7.76 21.67 -8.12
C GLY A 77 -9.03 20.82 -7.91
N ALA A 78 -9.08 20.10 -6.79
CA ALA A 78 -10.18 19.25 -6.39
C ALA A 78 -10.47 19.41 -4.89
N THR A 79 -11.75 19.38 -4.50
CA THR A 79 -12.12 19.22 -3.09
C THR A 79 -12.19 17.73 -2.79
N TYR A 80 -11.47 17.27 -1.76
CA TYR A 80 -11.42 15.85 -1.45
C TYR A 80 -11.59 15.57 0.05
N THR A 81 -11.96 14.33 0.33
CA THR A 81 -11.88 13.73 1.66
C THR A 81 -10.83 12.64 1.65
N VAL A 82 -10.13 12.49 2.79
CA VAL A 82 -9.13 11.43 2.96
C VAL A 82 -9.17 10.86 4.36
N LEU A 83 -9.06 9.54 4.47
CA LEU A 83 -9.01 8.81 5.71
C LEU A 83 -7.90 7.76 5.63
N ALA A 84 -6.93 7.83 6.53
CA ALA A 84 -5.92 6.81 6.73
C ALA A 84 -6.26 6.00 8.00
N GLU A 85 -6.41 4.69 7.85
CA GLU A 85 -6.70 3.76 8.93
C GLU A 85 -5.58 2.75 9.07
N GLN A 86 -5.11 2.56 10.31
CA GLN A 86 -4.24 1.46 10.66
C GLN A 86 -5.10 0.27 11.10
N GLY A 87 -4.94 -0.86 10.41
CA GLY A 87 -5.51 -2.14 10.79
C GLY A 87 -4.59 -2.95 11.71
N GLU A 88 -4.89 -4.25 11.81
CA GLU A 88 -4.08 -5.21 12.55
C GLU A 88 -2.76 -5.50 11.83
N THR A 89 -1.80 -6.05 12.57
CA THR A 89 -0.56 -6.58 12.01
C THR A 89 -0.88 -7.75 11.08
N ALA A 90 -0.36 -7.68 9.86
CA ALA A 90 -0.38 -8.73 8.87
C ALA A 90 0.16 -10.04 9.45
N SER A 91 -0.40 -11.15 8.98
CA SER A 91 0.11 -12.46 9.35
C SER A 91 1.55 -12.62 8.87
N THR A 92 2.37 -13.30 9.67
CA THR A 92 3.69 -13.73 9.21
C THR A 92 3.52 -14.92 8.27
N LEU A 93 4.29 -14.93 7.18
CA LEU A 93 4.37 -16.10 6.31
C LEU A 93 5.46 -17.04 6.88
N PRO A 94 5.11 -18.21 7.45
CA PRO A 94 6.11 -19.15 7.95
C PRO A 94 6.98 -19.65 6.80
N VAL A 95 8.29 -19.72 7.03
CA VAL A 95 9.24 -20.23 6.03
C VAL A 95 9.16 -21.75 5.99
N ASN A 96 9.17 -22.32 4.79
CA ASN A 96 9.13 -23.77 4.51
C ASN A 96 7.81 -24.47 4.87
N GLU A 97 6.73 -23.73 5.13
CA GLU A 97 5.41 -24.29 5.40
C GLU A 97 4.36 -23.65 4.48
N PRO A 98 3.49 -24.46 3.83
CA PRO A 98 2.42 -23.91 3.02
C PRO A 98 1.35 -23.26 3.91
N VAL A 99 0.90 -22.08 3.51
CA VAL A 99 -0.24 -21.39 4.14
C VAL A 99 -1.42 -21.43 3.19
N ALA A 100 -2.59 -21.83 3.70
CA ALA A 100 -3.86 -21.68 3.01
C ALA A 100 -4.48 -20.33 3.39
N GLY A 101 -4.96 -19.59 2.38
CA GLY A 101 -5.56 -18.27 2.56
C GLY A 101 -6.75 -18.07 1.62
N PHE A 102 -7.38 -16.90 1.76
CA PHE A 102 -8.46 -16.45 0.90
C PHE A 102 -8.29 -14.95 0.67
N VAL A 103 -8.41 -14.51 -0.58
CA VAL A 103 -8.44 -13.10 -0.96
C VAL A 103 -9.85 -12.79 -1.45
N ALA A 104 -10.47 -11.76 -0.90
CA ALA A 104 -11.80 -11.32 -1.33
C ALA A 104 -11.71 -10.63 -2.70
N GLU A 105 -12.85 -10.50 -3.40
CA GLU A 105 -12.95 -9.71 -4.63
C GLU A 105 -12.42 -8.28 -4.41
N ALA A 106 -11.55 -7.82 -5.30
CA ALA A 106 -10.83 -6.54 -5.22
C ALA A 106 -10.05 -6.32 -3.90
N GLY A 107 -9.80 -7.39 -3.14
CA GLY A 107 -9.04 -7.34 -1.90
C GLY A 107 -7.59 -7.77 -2.12
N GLN A 108 -6.79 -7.58 -1.07
CA GLN A 108 -5.45 -8.15 -0.99
C GLN A 108 -5.19 -8.67 0.43
N VAL A 109 -4.29 -9.64 0.52
CA VAL A 109 -3.76 -10.13 1.80
C VAL A 109 -2.26 -9.93 1.77
N GLY A 110 -1.77 -9.07 2.68
CA GLY A 110 -0.35 -8.83 2.83
C GLY A 110 0.29 -9.72 3.88
N TYR A 111 1.57 -10.00 3.69
CA TYR A 111 2.42 -10.70 4.65
C TYR A 111 3.72 -9.91 4.82
N LEU A 112 4.28 -9.93 6.02
CA LEU A 112 5.63 -9.43 6.27
C LEU A 112 6.54 -10.60 6.62
N LEU A 113 7.65 -10.71 5.88
CA LEU A 113 8.67 -11.73 6.11
C LEU A 113 9.99 -11.06 6.46
N GLU A 114 10.52 -11.36 7.65
CA GLU A 114 11.80 -10.85 8.12
C GLU A 114 12.95 -11.78 7.67
N MET A 115 13.95 -11.19 7.00
CA MET A 115 15.20 -11.87 6.66
C MET A 115 16.18 -11.73 7.82
N THR A 116 16.51 -12.85 8.46
CA THR A 116 17.36 -12.83 9.67
C THR A 116 18.81 -13.20 9.40
N GLU A 117 19.10 -13.77 8.22
CA GLU A 117 20.44 -14.19 7.81
C GLU A 117 20.91 -13.41 6.56
N PRO A 118 22.18 -12.96 6.51
CA PRO A 118 22.74 -12.46 5.27
C PRO A 118 22.73 -13.56 4.21
N ASP A 119 22.48 -13.19 2.95
CA ASP A 119 22.39 -14.10 1.79
C ASP A 119 21.22 -15.12 1.84
N GLN A 120 20.24 -14.93 2.73
CA GLN A 120 19.00 -15.71 2.71
C GLN A 120 18.25 -15.49 1.39
N PHE A 121 17.95 -16.59 0.69
CA PHE A 121 17.14 -16.58 -0.53
C PHE A 121 15.73 -17.06 -0.23
N VAL A 122 14.73 -16.30 -0.67
CA VAL A 122 13.31 -16.64 -0.50
C VAL A 122 12.71 -16.94 -1.86
N VAL A 123 11.98 -18.05 -1.93
CA VAL A 123 11.08 -18.36 -3.04
C VAL A 123 9.66 -18.31 -2.52
N VAL A 124 8.83 -17.47 -3.12
CA VAL A 124 7.40 -17.40 -2.83
C VAL A 124 6.65 -18.03 -4.00
N VAL A 125 5.75 -18.95 -3.69
CA VAL A 125 4.90 -19.63 -4.69
C VAL A 125 3.45 -19.37 -4.32
N LEU A 126 2.71 -18.73 -5.23
CA LEU A 126 1.27 -18.61 -5.15
C LEU A 126 0.64 -19.78 -5.92
N ALA A 127 -0.22 -20.55 -5.24
CA ALA A 127 -0.97 -21.65 -5.83
C ALA A 127 -2.46 -21.42 -5.58
N GLY A 128 -3.25 -21.34 -6.64
CA GLY A 128 -4.70 -21.09 -6.57
C GLY A 128 -5.46 -21.82 -7.68
N PRO A 129 -6.80 -21.71 -7.68
CA PRO A 129 -7.65 -22.26 -8.74
C PRO A 129 -7.30 -21.67 -10.12
N GLU A 130 -7.35 -22.49 -11.17
CA GLU A 130 -7.01 -22.08 -12.54
C GLU A 130 -7.96 -21.02 -13.12
N ASP A 131 -9.17 -20.91 -12.56
CA ASP A 131 -10.23 -19.99 -12.97
C ASP A 131 -10.26 -18.69 -12.15
N GLN A 132 -9.32 -18.52 -11.21
CA GLN A 132 -9.20 -17.30 -10.42
C GLN A 132 -8.01 -16.47 -10.89
N ASP A 133 -8.24 -15.17 -10.98
CA ASP A 133 -7.21 -14.18 -11.26
C ASP A 133 -6.57 -13.78 -9.93
N LEU A 134 -5.38 -14.31 -9.66
CA LEU A 134 -4.64 -14.04 -8.44
C LEU A 134 -3.24 -13.55 -8.80
N ASP A 135 -2.91 -12.38 -8.27
CA ASP A 135 -1.60 -11.76 -8.45
C ASP A 135 -0.71 -11.94 -7.22
N LEU A 136 0.60 -12.02 -7.47
CA LEU A 136 1.63 -12.00 -6.43
C LEU A 136 2.58 -10.84 -6.68
N THR A 137 2.63 -9.91 -5.73
CA THR A 137 3.62 -8.85 -5.68
C THR A 137 4.58 -9.11 -4.52
N LEU A 138 5.88 -8.92 -4.78
CA LEU A 138 6.91 -9.03 -3.76
C LEU A 138 7.72 -7.73 -3.76
N ALA A 139 8.03 -7.22 -2.57
CA ALA A 139 8.89 -6.06 -2.42
C ALA A 139 9.86 -6.27 -1.27
N ARG A 140 11.10 -5.86 -1.45
CA ARG A 140 12.15 -5.88 -0.43
C ARG A 140 12.28 -4.49 0.18
N TYR A 141 12.35 -4.44 1.50
CA TYR A 141 12.55 -3.21 2.25
C TYR A 141 13.80 -3.29 3.12
N GLU A 142 14.57 -2.21 3.17
CA GLU A 142 15.71 -2.01 4.07
C GLU A 142 15.51 -0.69 4.80
N ASP A 143 15.52 -0.71 6.14
CA ASP A 143 15.22 0.46 6.98
C ASP A 143 13.89 1.17 6.58
N GLY A 144 12.93 0.36 6.10
CA GLY A 144 11.61 0.76 5.61
C GLY A 144 11.58 1.52 4.28
N GLU A 145 12.69 1.57 3.56
CA GLU A 145 12.74 2.02 2.16
C GLU A 145 12.68 0.80 1.23
N GLN A 146 11.90 0.88 0.15
CA GLN A 146 11.83 -0.18 -0.84
C GLN A 146 13.11 -0.21 -1.69
N THR A 147 13.78 -1.35 -1.72
CA THR A 147 15.04 -1.55 -2.46
C THR A 147 14.90 -2.45 -3.68
N ALA A 148 13.82 -3.24 -3.76
CA ALA A 148 13.47 -4.05 -4.92
C ALA A 148 11.98 -4.38 -4.95
N SER A 149 11.43 -4.64 -6.14
CA SER A 149 10.09 -5.21 -6.39
C SER A 149 10.06 -5.96 -7.71
#